data_AF-A0A2M9WH23-F1
#
_entry.id   AF-A0A2M9WH23-F1
#
_cell.length_a   1.000
_cell.length_b   1.000
_cell.length_c   1.000
_cell.angle_alpha   90.00
_cell.angle_beta   90.00
_cell.angle_gamma   90.00
#
_symmetry.space_group_name_H-M   'P 1'
#
loop_
_entity.id
_entity.type
_entity.pdbx_description
1 polymer ?
#
loop_
_entity_poly.entity_id
_entity_poly.type
_entity_poly.pdbx_seq_one_letter_code
_entity_poly.pdbx_strand_id
1 'polypeptide(L)'
;MNKSLLLTLLAVLTLAGCKAPPPPLTDDTLVTSEVNGVKLVHRNAVAAPGEFTPVNESYRALYAASVMTSPDYGGKIVRYLDNAKPFEVLGRVEHSWLAVADEPNGQLIGYIPPKAGVESSRYDATLRSDRPRPRRTKQVCVAVGGASKACRTNDTATWILD
;
A
#
# COMPACT_ATOMS: atom_id res chain seq x y z
N MET A 1 67.35 11.54 22.96
CA MET A 1 66.03 11.32 22.31
C MET A 1 66.29 10.61 20.98
N ASN A 2 65.95 9.33 20.88
CA ASN A 2 66.33 8.49 19.73
C ASN A 2 65.61 8.94 18.46
N LYS A 3 66.36 9.38 17.43
CA LYS A 3 65.84 9.82 16.12
C LYS A 3 64.95 8.77 15.44
N SER A 4 65.15 7.49 15.74
CA SER A 4 64.33 6.37 15.27
C SER A 4 62.90 6.37 15.82
N LEU A 5 62.68 6.86 17.05
CA LEU A 5 61.34 6.99 17.66
C LEU A 5 60.53 8.14 17.07
N LEU A 6 61.20 9.19 16.59
CA LEU A 6 60.56 10.32 15.93
C LEU A 6 60.08 9.98 14.50
N LEU A 7 60.87 9.19 13.76
CA LEU A 7 60.48 8.73 12.43
C LEU A 7 59.32 7.73 12.44
N THR A 8 59.27 6.85 13.44
CA THR A 8 58.16 5.89 13.58
C THR A 8 56.86 6.58 13.95
N LEU A 9 56.88 7.59 14.81
CA LEU A 9 55.66 8.36 15.13
C LEU A 9 55.11 9.09 13.90
N LEU A 10 55.98 9.71 13.09
CA LEU A 10 55.57 10.46 11.91
C LEU A 10 54.94 9.57 10.83
N ALA A 11 55.38 8.31 10.71
CA ALA A 11 54.81 7.34 9.79
C ALA A 11 53.43 6.83 10.23
N VAL A 12 53.16 6.72 11.53
CA VAL A 12 51.85 6.27 12.03
C VAL A 12 50.76 7.35 11.84
N LEU A 13 51.12 8.64 11.94
CA LEU A 13 50.17 9.74 11.73
C LEU A 13 49.76 9.91 10.25
N THR A 14 50.59 9.52 9.28
CA THR A 14 50.26 9.67 7.85
C THR A 14 49.34 8.56 7.32
N LEU A 15 49.36 7.36 7.90
CA LEU A 15 48.47 6.27 7.50
C LEU A 15 47.03 6.39 8.07
N ALA A 16 46.81 7.19 9.11
CA ALA A 16 45.49 7.40 9.70
C ALA A 16 44.56 8.31 8.87
N GLY A 17 45.08 8.94 7.80
CA GLY A 17 44.34 9.87 6.94
C GLY A 17 43.57 9.25 5.76
N CYS A 18 43.78 7.96 5.46
CA CYS A 18 43.08 7.29 4.37
C CYS A 18 41.65 6.89 4.80
N LYS A 19 40.74 7.86 4.90
CA LYS A 19 39.31 7.59 4.91
C LYS A 19 38.95 7.10 3.50
N ALA A 20 38.65 5.81 3.38
CA ALA A 20 38.12 5.27 2.13
C ALA A 20 36.90 6.09 1.68
N PRO A 21 36.73 6.35 0.37
CA PRO A 21 35.53 7.00 -0.13
C PRO A 21 34.28 6.28 0.39
N PRO A 22 33.23 7.00 0.80
CA PRO A 22 32.00 6.36 1.22
C PRO A 22 31.52 5.40 0.12
N PRO A 23 30.99 4.22 0.49
CA PRO A 23 30.54 3.24 -0.49
C PRO A 23 29.51 3.90 -1.43
N PRO A 24 29.51 3.52 -2.72
CA PRO A 24 28.56 4.07 -3.67
C PRO A 24 27.13 3.74 -3.24
N LEU A 25 26.23 4.71 -3.40
CA LEU A 25 24.80 4.50 -3.16
C LEU A 25 24.26 3.49 -4.18
N THR A 26 23.74 2.38 -3.67
CA THR A 26 23.04 1.36 -4.46
C THR A 26 21.55 1.41 -4.20
N ASP A 27 20.76 0.76 -5.05
CA ASP A 27 19.30 0.65 -4.91
C ASP A 27 18.86 0.11 -3.54
N ASP A 28 19.65 -0.78 -2.93
CA ASP A 28 19.37 -1.37 -1.62
C ASP A 28 19.87 -0.54 -0.44
N THR A 29 20.56 0.57 -0.69
CA THR A 29 21.06 1.41 0.39
C THR A 29 19.89 2.06 1.14
N LEU A 30 19.87 1.94 2.47
CA LEU A 30 18.86 2.59 3.29
C LEU A 30 19.18 4.07 3.44
N VAL A 31 18.18 4.90 3.14
CA VAL A 31 18.22 6.35 3.26
C VAL A 31 17.06 6.81 4.14
N THR A 32 17.25 7.96 4.80
CA THR A 32 16.23 8.59 5.61
C THR A 32 15.85 9.92 4.98
N SER A 33 14.57 10.08 4.65
CA SER A 33 14.00 11.31 4.10
C SER A 33 13.04 11.93 5.11
N GLU A 34 12.98 13.26 5.16
CA GLU A 34 12.04 13.98 6.01
C GLU A 34 11.00 14.68 5.15
N VAL A 35 9.72 14.34 5.37
CA VAL A 35 8.58 14.83 4.58
C VAL A 35 7.50 15.26 5.56
N ASN A 36 7.06 16.52 5.46
CA ASN A 36 6.09 17.12 6.40
C ASN A 36 6.48 16.93 7.90
N GLY A 37 7.79 16.91 8.22
CA GLY A 37 8.29 16.68 9.57
C GLY A 37 8.29 15.22 10.03
N VAL A 38 7.92 14.28 9.16
CA VAL A 38 7.97 12.83 9.41
C VAL A 38 9.21 12.23 8.77
N LYS A 39 9.97 11.45 9.53
CA LYS A 39 11.14 10.73 9.04
C LYS A 39 10.73 9.37 8.49
N LEU A 40 11.04 9.13 7.22
CA LEU A 40 10.79 7.88 6.52
C LEU A 40 12.12 7.22 6.19
N VAL A 41 12.31 5.98 6.66
CA VAL A 41 13.45 5.14 6.28
C VAL A 41 13.01 4.27 5.11
N HIS A 42 13.75 4.29 4.00
CA HIS A 42 13.42 3.53 2.80
C HIS A 42 14.68 3.12 2.04
N ARG A 43 14.54 2.19 1.09
CA ARG A 43 15.60 1.90 0.12
C ARG A 43 15.76 3.08 -0.83
N ASN A 44 16.99 3.33 -1.28
CA ASN A 44 17.30 4.39 -2.22
C ASN A 44 16.55 4.23 -3.56
N ALA A 45 16.20 3.01 -3.96
CA ALA A 45 15.36 2.75 -5.13
C ALA A 45 13.92 3.28 -5.00
N VAL A 46 13.44 3.49 -3.76
CA VAL A 46 12.09 4.03 -3.48
C VAL A 46 12.22 5.54 -3.38
N ALA A 47 11.50 6.26 -4.23
CA ALA A 47 11.48 7.72 -4.19
C ALA A 47 10.78 8.20 -2.92
N ALA A 48 11.34 9.21 -2.25
CA ALA A 48 10.63 9.87 -1.16
C ALA A 48 9.37 10.58 -1.71
N PRO A 49 8.24 10.57 -0.98
CA PRO A 49 7.07 11.31 -1.40
C PRO A 49 7.33 12.81 -1.19
N GLY A 50 6.69 13.66 -1.99
CA GLY A 50 6.58 15.10 -1.79
C GLY A 50 5.60 15.51 -0.68
N GLU A 51 4.58 14.70 -0.37
CA GLU A 51 3.67 14.91 0.77
C GLU A 51 3.42 13.63 1.58
N PHE A 52 3.25 13.77 2.89
CA PHE A 52 2.98 12.64 3.77
C PHE A 52 1.98 12.98 4.87
N THR A 53 0.90 12.20 4.95
CA THR A 53 -0.09 12.24 6.03
C THR A 53 -0.07 10.91 6.79
N PRO A 54 0.34 10.88 8.07
CA PRO A 54 0.39 9.66 8.86
C PRO A 54 -0.96 8.95 8.95
N VAL A 55 -0.94 7.62 8.87
CA VAL A 55 -2.09 6.74 9.10
C VAL A 55 -1.77 5.73 10.19
N ASN A 56 -0.68 4.97 10.03
CA ASN A 56 -0.20 3.96 10.98
C ASN A 56 -1.27 2.92 11.36
N GLU A 57 -1.90 2.33 10.35
CA GLU A 57 -2.96 1.34 10.51
C GLU A 57 -2.65 0.06 9.73
N SER A 58 -3.12 -1.06 10.28
CA SER A 58 -3.03 -2.36 9.62
C SER A 58 -4.14 -2.52 8.59
N TYR A 59 -3.77 -2.83 7.36
CA TYR A 59 -4.66 -3.06 6.23
C TYR A 59 -4.59 -4.52 5.79
N ARG A 60 -5.58 -4.98 5.03
CA ARG A 60 -5.54 -6.26 4.30
C ARG A 60 -5.63 -6.03 2.82
N ALA A 61 -4.82 -6.77 2.07
CA ALA A 61 -4.81 -6.71 0.62
C ALA A 61 -6.10 -7.32 0.06
N LEU A 62 -6.75 -6.62 -0.86
CA LEU A 62 -7.94 -7.10 -1.58
C LEU A 62 -7.58 -7.95 -2.80
N TYR A 63 -6.35 -7.81 -3.31
CA TYR A 63 -5.76 -8.58 -4.40
C TYR A 63 -4.23 -8.48 -4.32
N ALA A 64 -3.53 -9.21 -5.20
CA ALA A 64 -2.07 -9.15 -5.29
C ALA A 64 -1.57 -7.86 -5.97
N ALA A 65 -1.67 -6.74 -5.25
CA ALA A 65 -1.31 -5.42 -5.76
C ALA A 65 0.21 -5.24 -5.90
N SER A 66 0.64 -4.54 -6.95
CA SER A 66 2.03 -4.13 -7.12
C SER A 66 2.41 -3.05 -6.12
N VAL A 67 3.52 -3.26 -5.41
CA VAL A 67 4.21 -2.25 -4.60
C VAL A 67 5.20 -1.53 -5.50
N MET A 68 5.01 -0.22 -5.66
CA MET A 68 5.72 0.63 -6.60
C MET A 68 6.81 1.45 -5.91
N THR A 69 7.86 1.82 -6.64
CA THR A 69 8.94 2.70 -6.15
C THR A 69 8.54 4.17 -6.04
N SER A 70 7.46 4.59 -6.71
CA SER A 70 6.89 5.95 -6.65
C SER A 70 5.37 5.89 -6.43
N PRO A 71 4.74 6.96 -5.90
CA PRO A 71 3.29 7.03 -5.68
C PRO A 71 2.52 7.33 -6.97
N ASP A 72 2.82 6.60 -8.02
CA ASP A 72 2.20 6.66 -9.33
C ASP A 72 2.35 5.32 -10.07
N TYR A 73 1.68 5.20 -11.21
CA TYR A 73 1.74 3.99 -12.04
C TYR A 73 3.00 3.92 -12.94
N GLY A 74 3.85 4.95 -12.94
CA GLY A 74 5.09 5.02 -13.72
C GLY A 74 6.31 4.44 -12.99
N GLY A 75 6.20 4.21 -11.68
CA GLY A 75 7.24 3.58 -10.87
C GLY A 75 7.59 2.16 -11.30
N LYS A 76 8.72 1.65 -10.80
CA LYS A 76 9.10 0.25 -10.95
C LYS A 76 8.41 -0.58 -9.88
N ILE A 77 8.13 -1.84 -10.20
CA ILE A 77 7.57 -2.79 -9.24
C ILE A 77 8.70 -3.28 -8.32
N VAL A 78 8.53 -3.09 -7.01
CA VAL A 78 9.40 -3.65 -5.96
C VAL A 78 9.03 -5.10 -5.70
N ARG A 79 7.73 -5.37 -5.47
CA ARG A 79 7.15 -6.70 -5.23
C ARG A 79 5.63 -6.66 -5.37
N TYR A 80 4.97 -7.77 -5.12
CA TYR A 80 3.51 -7.85 -5.00
C TYR A 80 3.11 -8.08 -3.54
N LEU A 81 1.94 -7.58 -3.17
CA LEU A 81 1.27 -7.99 -1.94
C LEU A 81 0.69 -9.39 -2.11
N ASP A 82 0.59 -10.11 -1.01
CA ASP A 82 -0.13 -11.38 -0.98
C ASP A 82 -1.62 -11.11 -0.75
N ASN A 83 -2.47 -11.77 -1.55
CA ASN A 83 -3.92 -11.61 -1.43
C ASN A 83 -4.42 -11.99 -0.03
N ALA A 84 -5.34 -11.18 0.52
CA ALA A 84 -5.93 -11.32 1.85
C ALA A 84 -4.96 -11.25 3.05
N LYS A 85 -3.65 -11.03 2.80
CA LYS A 85 -2.65 -10.88 3.87
C LYS A 85 -2.67 -9.47 4.44
N PRO A 86 -2.37 -9.33 5.74
CA PRO A 86 -2.21 -8.03 6.36
C PRO A 86 -0.90 -7.37 5.90
N PHE A 87 -0.89 -6.05 5.89
CA PHE A 87 0.28 -5.20 5.70
C PHE A 87 0.04 -3.86 6.42
N GLU A 88 1.10 -3.10 6.65
CA GLU A 88 0.98 -1.85 7.40
C GLU A 88 0.98 -0.65 6.46
N VAL A 89 0.05 0.27 6.68
CA VAL A 89 -0.01 1.56 5.99
C VAL A 89 0.59 2.61 6.92
N LEU A 90 1.78 3.09 6.58
CA LEU A 90 2.46 4.16 7.31
C LEU A 90 1.72 5.48 7.14
N GLY A 91 1.27 5.77 5.92
CA GLY A 91 0.61 7.03 5.61
C GLY A 91 0.00 7.08 4.22
N ARG A 92 -0.73 8.18 3.98
CA ARG A 92 -1.21 8.60 2.67
C ARG A 92 -0.24 9.61 2.08
N VAL A 93 -0.01 9.51 0.79
CA VAL A 93 0.84 10.41 0.02
C VAL A 93 0.06 10.95 -1.19
N GLU A 94 0.76 11.47 -2.19
CA GLU A 94 0.18 12.09 -3.37
C GLU A 94 -0.90 11.22 -4.00
N HIS A 95 -1.95 11.88 -4.50
CA HIS A 95 -3.05 11.21 -5.19
C HIS A 95 -3.69 10.07 -4.37
N SER A 96 -3.62 10.15 -3.04
CA SER A 96 -4.14 9.15 -2.09
C SER A 96 -3.48 7.78 -2.16
N TRP A 97 -2.26 7.69 -2.71
CA TRP A 97 -1.48 6.46 -2.63
C TRP A 97 -1.15 6.13 -1.19
N LEU A 98 -0.94 4.83 -0.93
CA LEU A 98 -0.65 4.33 0.40
C LEU A 98 0.82 3.97 0.47
N ALA A 99 1.54 4.59 1.40
CA ALA A 99 2.91 4.25 1.77
C ALA A 99 2.89 3.03 2.70
N VAL A 100 3.54 1.94 2.30
CA VAL A 100 3.40 0.63 2.97
C VAL A 100 4.69 0.08 3.57
N ALA A 101 4.51 -0.72 4.62
CA ALA A 101 5.57 -1.44 5.33
C ALA A 101 5.14 -2.87 5.68
N ASP A 102 6.12 -3.71 6.02
CA ASP A 102 5.90 -5.07 6.54
C ASP A 102 5.52 -5.05 8.03
N GLU A 103 6.00 -4.05 8.77
CA GLU A 103 5.85 -3.94 10.22
C GLU A 103 5.35 -2.54 10.63
N PRO A 104 4.68 -2.41 11.78
CA PRO A 104 4.19 -1.12 12.27
C PRO A 104 5.36 -0.17 12.54
N ASN A 105 5.29 1.06 12.01
CA ASN A 105 6.40 2.03 12.03
C ASN A 105 7.71 1.49 11.40
N GLY A 106 7.58 0.47 10.54
CA GLY A 106 8.72 -0.14 9.87
C GLY A 106 9.25 0.71 8.71
N GLN A 107 10.20 0.10 8.00
CA GLN A 107 10.76 0.69 6.79
C GLN A 107 9.68 0.84 5.71
N LEU A 108 9.64 2.00 5.05
CA LEU A 108 8.84 2.20 3.85
C LEU A 108 9.39 1.32 2.71
N ILE A 109 8.55 0.42 2.22
CA ILE A 109 8.87 -0.53 1.15
C ILE A 109 8.51 0.03 -0.22
N GLY A 110 7.46 0.85 -0.28
CA GLY A 110 6.99 1.49 -1.50
C GLY A 110 5.54 1.89 -1.38
N TYR A 111 4.87 2.00 -2.53
CA TYR A 111 3.54 2.57 -2.63
C TYR A 111 2.56 1.62 -3.32
N ILE A 112 1.32 1.63 -2.87
CA ILE A 112 0.24 0.90 -3.53
C ILE A 112 -0.92 1.84 -3.86
N PRO A 113 -1.72 1.53 -4.91
CA PRO A 113 -2.88 2.34 -5.22
C PRO A 113 -3.93 2.24 -4.10
N PRO A 114 -4.73 3.30 -3.86
CA PRO A 114 -5.63 3.39 -2.70
C PRO A 114 -6.65 2.25 -2.56
N LYS A 115 -7.02 1.59 -3.68
CA LYS A 115 -7.99 0.48 -3.72
C LYS A 115 -7.34 -0.91 -3.59
N ALA A 116 -6.03 -0.99 -3.39
CA ALA A 116 -5.31 -2.25 -3.24
C ALA A 116 -5.60 -2.98 -1.93
N GLY A 117 -5.97 -2.24 -0.89
CA GLY A 117 -6.29 -2.79 0.42
C GLY A 117 -7.32 -1.96 1.15
N VAL A 118 -7.80 -2.50 2.26
CA VAL A 118 -8.72 -1.83 3.18
C VAL A 118 -8.24 -2.06 4.61
N GLU A 119 -8.55 -1.13 5.50
CA GLU A 119 -8.34 -1.27 6.93
C GLU A 119 -8.81 -2.66 7.42
N SER A 120 -7.97 -3.35 8.19
CA SER A 120 -8.20 -4.74 8.59
C SER A 120 -9.57 -4.94 9.26
N SER A 121 -10.04 -3.95 10.03
CA SER A 121 -11.35 -3.97 10.71
C SER A 121 -12.55 -4.01 9.74
N ARG A 122 -12.37 -3.51 8.51
CA ARG A 122 -13.43 -3.39 7.49
C ARG A 122 -13.38 -4.48 6.43
N TYR A 123 -12.38 -5.35 6.47
CA TYR A 123 -12.12 -6.34 5.41
C TYR A 123 -13.34 -7.23 5.14
N ASP A 124 -13.90 -7.87 6.18
CA ASP A 124 -15.05 -8.76 6.03
C ASP A 124 -16.30 -8.03 5.53
N ALA A 125 -16.53 -6.81 6.01
CA ALA A 125 -17.66 -5.99 5.57
C ALA A 125 -17.51 -5.62 4.08
N THR A 126 -16.30 -5.27 3.66
CA THR A 126 -15.96 -4.94 2.27
C THR A 126 -16.20 -6.14 1.36
N LEU A 127 -15.73 -7.34 1.75
CA LEU A 127 -15.98 -8.57 0.99
C LEU A 127 -17.47 -8.92 0.93
N ARG A 128 -18.26 -8.63 1.96
CA ARG A 128 -19.71 -8.87 1.93
C ARG A 128 -20.42 -7.89 1.01
N SER A 129 -20.00 -6.62 0.98
CA SER A 129 -20.62 -5.60 0.14
C SER A 129 -20.28 -5.73 -1.34
N ASP A 130 -19.10 -6.28 -1.67
CA ASP A 130 -18.65 -6.48 -3.05
C ASP A 130 -19.32 -7.68 -3.73
N ARG A 131 -19.90 -8.60 -2.96
CA ARG A 131 -20.58 -9.79 -3.51
C ARG A 131 -21.76 -9.40 -4.41
N PRO A 132 -21.88 -9.98 -5.61
CA PRO A 132 -23.05 -9.77 -6.46
C PRO A 132 -24.33 -10.12 -5.71
N ARG A 133 -25.22 -9.13 -5.55
CA ARG A 133 -26.50 -9.36 -4.89
C ARG A 133 -27.48 -9.98 -5.90
N PRO A 134 -28.17 -11.07 -5.56
CA PRO A 134 -29.17 -11.65 -6.44
C PRO A 134 -30.23 -10.60 -6.76
N ARG A 135 -30.45 -10.34 -8.06
CA ARG A 135 -31.52 -9.45 -8.52
C ARG A 135 -32.84 -10.13 -8.20
N ARG A 136 -33.61 -9.56 -7.26
CA ARG A 136 -35.00 -9.98 -7.05
C ARG A 136 -35.82 -9.48 -8.23
N THR A 137 -36.29 -10.40 -9.07
CA THR A 137 -37.29 -10.10 -10.09
C THR A 137 -38.60 -9.74 -9.39
N LYS A 138 -38.98 -8.46 -9.41
CA LYS A 138 -40.26 -8.02 -8.87
C LYS A 138 -41.36 -8.42 -9.87
N GLN A 139 -42.21 -9.36 -9.48
CA GLN A 139 -43.40 -9.68 -10.24
C GLN A 139 -44.38 -8.50 -10.14
N VAL A 140 -44.87 -8.01 -11.28
CA VAL A 140 -45.84 -6.90 -11.32
C VAL A 140 -47.23 -7.50 -11.15
N CYS A 141 -47.90 -7.20 -10.04
CA CYS A 141 -49.26 -7.67 -9.76
C CYS A 141 -50.26 -6.52 -9.73
N VAL A 142 -51.43 -6.69 -10.34
CA VAL A 142 -52.53 -5.71 -10.37
C VAL A 142 -53.78 -6.36 -9.76
N ALA A 143 -54.56 -5.59 -9.00
CA ALA A 143 -55.83 -6.06 -8.45
C ALA A 143 -56.90 -6.16 -9.55
N VAL A 144 -57.63 -7.27 -9.60
CA VAL A 144 -58.66 -7.54 -10.64
C VAL A 144 -60.08 -7.67 -10.08
N GLY A 145 -60.27 -7.33 -8.80
CA GLY A 145 -61.56 -7.36 -8.10
C GLY A 145 -61.62 -8.45 -7.02
N GLY A 146 -62.31 -8.15 -5.92
CA GLY A 146 -62.37 -9.03 -4.75
C GLY A 146 -60.99 -9.21 -4.08
N ALA A 147 -60.66 -10.45 -3.71
CA ALA A 147 -59.36 -10.82 -3.13
C ALA A 147 -58.30 -11.24 -4.18
N SER A 148 -58.69 -11.32 -5.46
CA SER A 148 -57.84 -11.86 -6.53
C SER A 148 -56.88 -10.82 -7.13
N LYS A 149 -55.70 -11.30 -7.54
CA LYS A 149 -54.65 -10.50 -8.17
C LYS A 149 -54.25 -11.14 -9.50
N ALA A 150 -53.86 -10.32 -10.47
CA ALA A 150 -53.22 -10.79 -11.70
C ALA A 150 -51.74 -10.40 -11.67
N CYS A 151 -50.85 -11.38 -11.70
CA CYS A 151 -49.41 -11.17 -11.67
C CYS A 151 -48.78 -11.49 -13.03
N ARG A 152 -48.00 -10.56 -13.56
CA ARG A 152 -47.28 -10.72 -14.83
C ARG A 152 -46.04 -11.58 -14.64
N THR A 153 -45.86 -12.62 -15.44
CA THR A 153 -44.62 -13.39 -15.48
C THR A 153 -43.48 -12.56 -16.10
N ASN A 154 -42.25 -12.72 -15.61
CA ASN A 154 -41.15 -11.86 -16.05
C ASN A 154 -40.63 -12.24 -17.46
N ASP A 155 -40.79 -13.51 -17.86
CA ASP A 155 -40.25 -14.06 -19.10
C ASP A 155 -41.26 -14.09 -20.26
N THR A 156 -42.55 -13.94 -19.96
CA THR A 156 -43.64 -13.94 -20.93
C THR A 156 -44.58 -12.80 -20.62
N ALA A 157 -45.18 -12.13 -21.62
CA ALA A 157 -46.17 -11.07 -21.40
C ALA A 157 -47.53 -11.62 -20.90
N THR A 158 -47.51 -12.77 -20.22
CA THR A 158 -48.68 -13.50 -19.74
C THR A 158 -49.03 -13.05 -18.33
N TRP A 159 -50.32 -12.93 -18.08
CA TRP A 159 -50.87 -12.58 -16.77
C TRP A 159 -51.51 -13.82 -16.15
N ILE A 160 -51.10 -14.15 -14.93
CA ILE A 160 -51.62 -15.31 -14.18
C ILE A 160 -52.45 -14.77 -13.01
N LEU A 161 -53.64 -15.33 -12.83
CA LEU A 161 -54.51 -15.01 -11.69
C LEU A 161 -54.04 -15.80 -10.46
N ASP A 162 -54.01 -15.11 -9.33
CA ASP A 162 -53.71 -15.60 -7.97
C ASP A 162 -54.89 -15.25 -7.05
#